data_AF-A0AAD8FSZ9-F1
#
_entry.id   AF-A0AAD8FSZ9-F1
#
_cell.length_a   1.000
_cell.length_b   1.000
_cell.length_c   1.000
_cell.angle_alpha   90.00
_cell.angle_beta   90.00
_cell.angle_gamma   90.00
#
_symmetry.space_group_name_H-M   'P 1'
#
loop_
_entity.id
_entity.type
_entity.pdbx_description
1 polymer ?
#
loop_
_entity_poly.entity_id
_entity_poly.type
_entity_poly.pdbx_seq_one_letter_code
_entity_poly.pdbx_strand_id
1 'polypeptide(L)'
;MEVGFVTDVAENLFSDGTTNWGRVVSLVAFGAVVARHLKQSGLEHCIEPLGESISSFLLRDKRAWMIENGAWEGFVDFFHVEDAESSVRNALMTFAGLAGIGAGIALLMR
;
A
#
# COMPACT_ATOMS: atom_id res chain seq x y z
N MET A 1 21.62 -21.66 -5.51
CA MET A 1 20.97 -21.38 -4.23
C MET A 1 19.49 -21.48 -4.47
N GLU A 2 18.84 -22.49 -3.91
CA GLU A 2 17.39 -22.62 -4.03
C GLU A 2 16.76 -21.50 -3.21
N VAL A 3 15.92 -20.66 -3.81
CA VAL A 3 15.32 -19.50 -3.12
C VAL A 3 14.19 -19.91 -2.17
N GLY A 4 14.12 -21.20 -1.81
CA GLY A 4 13.05 -21.80 -1.00
C GLY A 4 12.87 -21.14 0.36
N PHE A 5 13.92 -20.53 0.93
CA PHE A 5 13.81 -19.81 2.20
C PHE A 5 12.80 -18.65 2.16
N VAL A 6 12.55 -18.05 0.99
CA VAL A 6 11.59 -16.94 0.89
C VAL A 6 10.16 -17.42 1.09
N THR A 7 9.88 -18.66 0.70
CA THR A 7 8.60 -19.33 0.95
C THR A 7 8.43 -19.54 2.45
N ASP A 8 9.45 -20.05 3.14
CA ASP A 8 9.42 -20.22 4.59
C ASP A 8 9.18 -18.88 5.31
N VAL A 9 9.84 -17.80 4.87
CA VAL A 9 9.60 -16.45 5.41
C VAL A 9 8.16 -16.01 5.19
N ALA A 10 7.62 -16.23 3.99
CA ALA A 10 6.24 -15.90 3.67
C ALA A 10 5.26 -16.70 4.53
N GLU A 11 5.39 -18.03 4.60
CA GLU A 11 4.54 -18.88 5.42
C GLU A 11 4.55 -18.48 6.90
N ASN A 12 5.74 -18.21 7.46
CA ASN A 12 5.87 -17.74 8.83
C ASN A 12 5.20 -16.37 9.05
N LEU A 13 5.35 -15.44 8.12
CA LEU A 13 4.76 -14.10 8.20
C LEU A 13 3.22 -14.13 8.26
N PHE A 14 2.59 -15.13 7.66
CA PHE A 14 1.13 -15.29 7.61
C PHE A 14 0.62 -16.49 8.44
N SER A 15 1.45 -17.04 9.32
CA SER A 15 1.16 -18.28 10.07
C SER A 15 -0.01 -18.18 11.06
N ASP A 16 -0.34 -16.98 11.52
CA ASP A 16 -1.48 -16.73 12.42
C ASP A 16 -2.83 -16.59 11.69
N GLY A 17 -2.86 -16.85 10.37
CA GLY A 17 -4.06 -16.78 9.55
C GLY A 17 -4.48 -15.35 9.14
N THR A 18 -3.82 -14.32 9.64
CA THR A 18 -4.16 -12.92 9.32
C THR A 18 -3.39 -12.43 8.09
N THR A 19 -4.10 -11.79 7.16
CA THR A 19 -3.49 -11.10 6.02
C THR A 19 -3.85 -9.62 6.08
N ASN A 20 -2.87 -8.74 5.85
CA ASN A 20 -3.06 -7.29 5.76
C ASN A 20 -2.01 -6.66 4.86
N TRP A 21 -2.26 -5.44 4.38
CA TRP A 21 -1.36 -4.72 3.47
C TRP A 21 0.03 -4.48 4.05
N GLY A 22 0.15 -4.28 5.37
CA GLY A 22 1.42 -4.17 6.07
C GLY A 22 2.32 -5.41 5.91
N ARG A 23 1.75 -6.62 5.98
CA ARG A 23 2.50 -7.87 5.76
C ARG A 23 2.83 -8.09 4.30
N VAL A 24 1.90 -7.80 3.39
CA VAL A 24 2.15 -7.88 1.94
C VAL A 24 3.33 -7.00 1.54
N VAL A 25 3.32 -5.73 1.96
CA VAL A 25 4.43 -4.81 1.63
C VAL A 25 5.72 -5.19 2.34
N SER A 26 5.65 -5.72 3.56
CA SER A 26 6.84 -6.20 4.28
C SER A 26 7.52 -7.36 3.55
N LEU A 27 6.76 -8.31 3.00
CA LEU A 27 7.30 -9.42 2.21
C LEU A 27 7.99 -8.94 0.93
N VAL A 28 7.36 -8.01 0.21
CA VAL A 28 7.93 -7.43 -1.03
C VAL A 28 9.19 -6.61 -0.71
N ALA A 29 9.16 -5.79 0.34
CA ALA A 29 10.31 -5.01 0.78
C ALA A 29 11.47 -5.91 1.24
N PHE A 30 11.18 -6.99 1.96
CA PHE A 30 12.16 -8.02 2.31
C PHE A 30 12.79 -8.61 1.05
N GLY A 31 11.98 -8.99 0.06
CA GLY A 31 12.45 -9.45 -1.25
C GLY A 31 13.39 -8.45 -1.94
N ALA A 32 13.08 -7.16 -1.90
CA ALA A 32 13.95 -6.12 -2.48
C ALA A 32 15.31 -6.01 -1.76
N VAL A 33 15.32 -6.13 -0.43
CA VAL A 33 16.57 -6.14 0.37
C VAL A 33 17.42 -7.37 0.04
N VAL A 34 16.79 -8.54 -0.05
CA VAL A 34 17.45 -9.78 -0.46
C VAL A 34 17.99 -9.66 -1.89
N ALA A 35 17.20 -9.16 -2.84
CA ALA A 35 17.63 -8.96 -4.23
C ALA A 35 18.87 -8.05 -4.33
N ARG A 36 18.90 -6.97 -3.55
CA ARG A 36 20.08 -6.11 -3.44
C ARG A 36 21.30 -6.86 -2.91
N HIS A 37 21.12 -7.68 -1.87
CA HIS A 37 22.19 -8.50 -1.33
C HIS A 37 22.70 -9.55 -2.34
N LEU A 38 21.79 -10.25 -3.02
CA LEU A 38 22.13 -11.22 -4.08
C LEU A 38 22.95 -10.56 -5.20
N LYS A 39 22.55 -9.36 -5.63
CA LYS A 39 23.31 -8.58 -6.61
C LYS A 39 24.73 -8.26 -6.13
N GLN A 40 24.86 -7.77 -4.90
CA GLN A 40 26.17 -7.43 -4.30
C GLN A 40 27.07 -8.66 -4.12
N SER A 41 26.47 -9.84 -3.92
CA SER A 41 27.16 -11.11 -3.77
C SER A 41 27.43 -11.84 -5.10
N GLY A 42 27.14 -11.23 -6.25
CA GLY A 42 27.36 -11.83 -7.57
C GLY A 42 26.36 -12.93 -7.97
N LEU A 43 25.19 -12.97 -7.31
CA LEU A 43 24.14 -13.97 -7.49
C LEU A 43 22.90 -13.40 -8.20
N GLU A 44 23.10 -12.55 -9.21
CA GLU A 44 22.01 -11.88 -9.93
C GLU A 44 21.01 -12.86 -10.56
N HIS A 45 21.46 -14.04 -10.97
CA HIS A 45 20.62 -15.12 -11.50
C HIS A 45 19.58 -15.66 -10.51
N CYS A 46 19.70 -15.36 -9.21
CA CYS A 46 18.71 -15.74 -8.20
C CYS A 46 17.61 -14.68 -7.99
N ILE A 47 17.73 -13.48 -8.56
CA ILE A 47 16.80 -12.36 -8.32
C ILE A 47 15.44 -12.61 -8.99
N GLU A 48 15.44 -13.10 -10.23
CA GLU A 48 14.20 -13.45 -10.93
C GLU A 48 13.44 -14.59 -10.21
N PRO A 49 14.09 -15.73 -9.87
CA PRO A 49 13.44 -16.77 -9.06
C PRO A 49 12.93 -16.29 -7.69
N LEU A 50 13.59 -15.32 -7.05
CA LEU A 50 13.12 -14.69 -5.82
C LEU A 50 11.80 -13.95 -6.04
N GLY A 51 11.72 -13.14 -7.09
CA GLY A 51 10.52 -12.40 -7.47
C GLY A 51 9.36 -13.34 -7.85
N GLU A 52 9.66 -14.39 -8.61
CA GLU A 52 8.70 -15.45 -8.96
C GLU A 52 8.15 -16.17 -7.72
N SER A 53 9.01 -16.47 -6.74
CA SER A 53 8.57 -17.15 -5.50
C SER A 53 7.63 -16.26 -4.68
N ILE A 54 7.98 -14.98 -4.51
CA ILE A 54 7.13 -14.02 -3.77
C ILE A 54 5.79 -13.81 -4.50
N SER A 55 5.83 -13.56 -5.80
CA SER A 55 4.61 -13.36 -6.59
C SER A 55 3.74 -14.61 -6.63
N SER A 56 4.34 -15.80 -6.73
CA SER A 56 3.61 -17.07 -6.69
C SER A 56 2.90 -17.28 -5.36
N PHE A 57 3.56 -17.00 -4.23
CA PHE A 57 2.92 -17.09 -2.91
C PHE A 57 1.72 -16.14 -2.80
N LEU A 58 1.87 -14.88 -3.23
CA LEU A 58 0.76 -13.92 -3.20
C LEU A 58 -0.40 -14.33 -4.11
N LEU A 59 -0.11 -14.83 -5.32
CA LEU A 59 -1.10 -15.20 -6.33
C LEU A 59 -1.71 -16.59 -6.12
N ARG A 60 -1.14 -17.44 -5.27
CA ARG A 60 -1.69 -18.75 -4.91
C ARG A 60 -2.34 -18.71 -3.53
N ASP A 61 -1.57 -18.40 -2.50
CA ASP A 61 -1.97 -18.54 -1.10
C ASP A 61 -2.77 -17.35 -0.58
N LYS A 62 -2.54 -16.15 -1.13
CA LYS A 62 -3.20 -14.91 -0.68
C LYS A 62 -4.13 -14.29 -1.73
N ARG A 63 -4.38 -15.00 -2.83
CA ARG A 63 -5.17 -14.52 -3.98
C ARG A 63 -6.58 -14.06 -3.60
N ALA A 64 -7.29 -14.89 -2.84
CA ALA A 64 -8.67 -14.60 -2.44
C ALA A 64 -8.73 -13.30 -1.64
N TRP A 65 -7.89 -13.19 -0.61
CA TRP A 65 -7.77 -12.00 0.22
C TRP A 65 -7.39 -10.76 -0.62
N MET A 66 -6.42 -10.88 -1.54
CA MET A 66 -6.05 -9.76 -2.42
C MET A 66 -7.24 -9.25 -3.23
N ILE A 67 -8.04 -10.14 -3.83
CA ILE A 67 -9.21 -9.75 -4.62
C ILE A 67 -10.29 -9.12 -3.74
N GLU A 68 -10.58 -9.71 -2.59
CA GLU A 68 -11.55 -9.20 -1.62
C GLU A 68 -11.18 -7.81 -1.09
N ASN A 69 -9.89 -7.46 -1.10
CA ASN A 69 -9.37 -6.19 -0.61
C ASN A 69 -8.98 -5.22 -1.76
N GLY A 70 -9.58 -5.35 -2.94
CA GLY A 70 -9.40 -4.38 -4.03
C GLY A 70 -8.08 -4.52 -4.81
N ALA A 71 -7.42 -5.68 -4.73
CA ALA A 71 -6.13 -5.94 -5.35
C ALA A 71 -5.12 -4.81 -5.06
N TRP A 72 -4.27 -4.45 -6.02
CA TRP A 72 -3.28 -3.39 -5.81
C TRP A 72 -3.89 -1.99 -5.64
N GLU A 73 -5.12 -1.75 -6.10
CA GLU A 73 -5.82 -0.49 -5.81
C GLU A 73 -6.09 -0.34 -4.31
N GLY A 74 -6.53 -1.41 -3.64
CA GLY A 74 -6.74 -1.38 -2.19
C GLY A 74 -5.47 -1.19 -1.38
N PHE A 75 -4.30 -1.59 -1.91
CA PHE A 75 -3.01 -1.24 -1.31
C PHE A 75 -2.74 0.27 -1.38
N VAL A 76 -2.99 0.87 -2.55
CA VAL A 76 -2.84 2.33 -2.76
C VAL A 76 -3.77 3.09 -1.82
N ASP A 77 -5.04 2.68 -1.75
CA ASP A 77 -6.04 3.29 -0.86
C ASP A 77 -5.64 3.16 0.62
N PHE A 78 -5.16 1.99 1.05
CA PHE A 78 -4.79 1.76 2.45
C PHE A 78 -3.62 2.64 2.92
N PHE A 79 -2.63 2.87 2.06
CA PHE A 79 -1.48 3.71 2.36
C PHE A 79 -1.65 5.15 1.85
N HIS A 80 -2.80 5.50 1.29
CA HIS A 80 -3.10 6.86 0.90
C HIS A 80 -3.12 7.74 2.15
N VAL A 81 -2.23 8.73 2.18
CA VAL A 81 -2.29 9.78 3.19
C VAL A 81 -3.17 10.88 2.60
N GLU A 82 -4.42 10.95 3.05
CA GLU A 82 -5.22 12.14 2.79
C GLU A 82 -4.47 13.34 3.37
N ASP A 83 -4.27 14.35 2.54
CA ASP A 83 -3.62 15.59 2.93
C ASP A 83 -4.61 16.37 3.82
N ALA A 84 -4.66 16.02 5.11
CA ALA A 84 -5.65 16.52 6.06
C ALA A 84 -5.66 18.05 6.13
N GLU A 85 -4.50 18.68 5.89
CA GLU A 85 -4.37 20.13 5.77
C GLU A 85 -5.17 20.66 4.57
N SER A 86 -5.11 19.97 3.43
CA SER A 86 -5.88 20.32 2.23
C SER A 86 -7.39 20.17 2.45
N SER A 87 -7.81 19.10 3.14
CA SER A 87 -9.23 18.84 3.47
C SER A 87 -9.77 19.89 4.43
N VAL A 88 -9.00 20.24 5.47
CA VAL A 88 -9.36 21.29 6.43
C VAL A 88 -9.39 22.66 5.75
N ARG A 89 -8.40 22.98 4.91
CA ARG A 89 -8.35 24.24 4.16
C ARG A 89 -9.54 24.38 3.21
N ASN A 90 -9.91 23.32 2.48
CA ASN A 90 -11.08 23.33 1.61
C ASN A 90 -12.39 23.55 2.39
N ALA A 91 -12.54 22.88 3.55
CA ALA A 91 -13.69 23.08 4.41
C ALA A 91 -13.78 24.56 4.88
N LEU A 92 -12.69 25.11 5.41
CA LEU A 92 -12.62 26.51 5.84
C LEU A 92 -12.95 27.50 4.71
N MET A 93 -12.38 27.31 3.51
CA MET A 93 -12.66 28.18 2.36
C MET A 93 -14.13 28.12 1.93
N THR A 94 -14.75 26.94 2.00
CA THR A 94 -16.18 26.76 1.70
C THR A 94 -17.06 27.54 2.68
N PHE A 95 -16.76 27.46 3.99
CA PHE A 95 -17.48 28.22 5.01
C PHE A 95 -17.30 29.73 4.84
N ALA A 96 -16.08 30.20 4.56
CA ALA A 96 -15.81 31.60 4.31
C ALA A 96 -16.59 32.12 3.09
N GLY A 97 -16.67 31.33 2.01
CA GLY A 97 -17.45 31.65 0.82
C GLY A 97 -18.95 31.78 1.12
N LEU A 98 -19.53 30.84 1.85
CA LEU A 98 -20.94 30.87 2.27
C LEU A 98 -21.26 32.10 3.13
N ALA A 99 -20.39 32.43 4.09
CA ALA A 99 -20.56 33.61 4.95
C ALA A 99 -20.48 34.92 4.15
N GLY A 100 -19.54 35.02 3.21
CA GLY A 100 -19.40 36.19 2.32
C GLY A 100 -20.62 36.42 1.44
N ILE A 101 -21.21 35.35 0.89
CA ILE A 101 -22.44 35.44 0.08
C ILE A 101 -23.62 35.91 0.95
N GLY A 102 -23.77 35.34 2.16
CA GLY A 102 -24.83 35.74 3.10
C GLY A 102 -24.75 37.22 3.51
N ALA A 103 -23.54 37.72 3.79
CA ALA A 103 -23.31 39.12 4.09
C ALA A 103 -23.64 40.04 2.90
N GLY A 104 -23.32 39.62 1.68
CA GLY A 104 -23.64 40.36 0.46
C GLY A 104 -25.15 40.51 0.23
N ILE A 105 -25.93 39.43 0.38
CA ILE A 105 -27.40 39.48 0.25
C ILE A 105 -28.00 40.39 1.34
N ALA A 106 -27.52 40.28 2.58
CA ALA A 106 -28.00 41.12 3.68
C ALA A 106 -27.73 42.62 3.44
N LEU A 107 -26.61 42.98 2.81
CA LEU A 107 -26.30 44.36 2.42
C LEU A 107 -27.18 44.88 1.28
N LEU A 108 -27.60 44.01 0.35
CA LEU A 108 -28.48 44.38 -0.78
C LEU A 108 -29.96 44.56 -0.36
N MET A 109 -30.34 44.04 0.80
CA MET A 109 -31.70 44.16 1.36
C MET A 109 -31.91 45.43 2.21
N ARG A 110 -30.93 46.31 2.29
CA ARG A 110 -30.92 47.51 3.14
C ARG A 110 -31.02 48.79 2.30
#